data_AF-A0A4P8YJB3-F1
#
_entry.id   AF-A0A4P8YJB3-F1
#
_cell.length_a   1.000
_cell.length_b   1.000
_cell.length_c   1.000
_cell.angle_alpha   90.00
_cell.angle_beta   90.00
_cell.angle_gamma   90.00
#
_symmetry.space_group_name_H-M   'P 1'
#
loop_
_entity.id
_entity.type
_entity.pdbx_description
1 polymer ?
#
loop_
_entity_poly.entity_id
_entity_poly.type
_entity_poly.pdbx_seq_one_letter_code
_entity_poly.pdbx_strand_id
1 'polypeptide(L)'
;MAKSSDVHDLLTAYQKQARKVPAKGVYASRQRQAEVQAAHTRKIMRKRRRSVGKSNKLGCRFTAEMRVALICDMNFWALICRSNRNQVANKDGEAV
;
A
#
# COMPACT_ATOMS: atom_id res chain seq x y z
N MET A 1 -28.54 3.99 -9.31
CA MET A 1 -27.33 3.46 -8.65
C MET A 1 -26.72 2.40 -9.57
N ALA A 2 -25.76 2.77 -10.42
CA ALA A 2 -25.02 1.76 -11.19
C ALA A 2 -24.26 0.88 -10.19
N LYS A 3 -24.33 -0.45 -10.36
CA LYS A 3 -23.57 -1.38 -9.51
C LYS A 3 -22.10 -1.01 -9.63
N SER A 4 -21.41 -0.72 -8.53
CA SER A 4 -19.98 -0.44 -8.59
C SER A 4 -19.29 -1.67 -9.16
N SER A 5 -18.58 -1.49 -10.27
CA SER A 5 -17.74 -2.54 -10.83
C SER A 5 -16.43 -2.58 -10.05
N ASP A 6 -15.86 -3.77 -9.86
CA ASP A 6 -14.58 -3.93 -9.15
C ASP A 6 -13.48 -3.04 -9.75
N VAL A 7 -13.50 -2.85 -11.07
CA VAL A 7 -12.59 -1.95 -11.80
C VAL A 7 -12.78 -0.49 -11.41
N HIS A 8 -14.01 -0.01 -11.24
CA HIS A 8 -14.29 1.36 -10.83
C HIS A 8 -13.82 1.62 -9.38
N ASP A 9 -14.03 0.64 -8.50
CA ASP A 9 -13.56 0.71 -7.11
C ASP A 9 -12.02 0.71 -7.05
N LEU A 10 -11.36 -0.09 -7.88
CA LEU A 10 -9.90 -0.10 -8.03
C LEU A 10 -9.36 1.22 -8.60
N LEU A 11 -9.97 1.77 -9.65
CA LEU A 11 -9.54 3.04 -10.25
C LEU A 11 -9.68 4.20 -9.26
N THR A 12 -10.80 4.27 -8.55
CA THR A 12 -11.04 5.28 -7.52
C THR A 12 -10.02 5.15 -6.38
N ALA A 13 -9.72 3.93 -5.95
CA ALA A 13 -8.71 3.68 -4.93
C ALA A 13 -7.30 4.08 -5.40
N TYR A 14 -6.96 3.81 -6.65
CA TYR A 14 -5.69 4.22 -7.27
C TYR A 14 -5.53 5.74 -7.33
N GLN A 15 -6.56 6.46 -7.77
CA GLN A 15 -6.55 7.92 -7.80
C GLN A 15 -6.42 8.54 -6.39
N LYS A 16 -7.05 7.91 -5.38
CA LYS A 16 -6.93 8.33 -3.97
C LYS A 16 -5.60 7.94 -3.33
N GLN A 17 -4.82 7.07 -3.97
CA GLN A 17 -3.50 6.65 -3.53
C GLN A 17 -2.44 7.71 -3.85
N ALA A 18 -2.76 8.99 -3.63
CA ALA A 18 -1.71 9.99 -3.49
C ALA A 18 -0.74 9.49 -2.41
N ARG A 19 0.58 9.56 -2.68
CA ARG A 19 1.63 9.20 -1.72
C ARG A 19 1.16 9.67 -0.36
N LYS A 20 0.86 8.74 0.55
CA LYS A 20 0.66 9.07 1.98
C LYS A 20 2.03 9.50 2.46
N VAL A 21 2.43 10.72 2.13
CA VAL A 21 3.57 11.40 2.71
C VAL A 21 3.25 11.35 4.20
N PRO A 22 4.00 10.57 5.00
CA PRO A 22 3.77 10.57 6.43
C PRO A 22 3.88 12.02 6.86
N ALA A 23 2.85 12.55 7.52
CA ALA A 23 2.84 13.94 7.95
C ALA A 23 4.17 14.20 8.69
N LYS A 24 5.02 15.05 8.12
CA LYS A 24 6.30 15.41 8.73
C LYS A 24 5.99 16.08 10.07
N GLY A 25 6.49 15.51 11.17
CA GLY A 25 6.67 16.26 12.42
C GLY A 25 5.57 16.23 13.49
N VAL A 26 4.68 15.24 13.55
CA VAL A 26 3.65 15.22 14.62
C VAL A 26 4.20 14.73 15.97
N TYR A 27 5.29 13.97 15.99
CA TYR A 27 5.87 13.40 17.22
C TYR A 27 7.34 13.76 17.38
N ALA A 28 7.70 14.28 18.56
CA ALA A 28 9.05 14.74 18.89
C ALA A 28 10.10 13.61 18.94
N SER A 29 9.68 12.36 19.24
CA SER A 29 10.57 11.20 19.29
C SER A 29 10.11 10.06 18.37
N ARG A 30 11.09 9.33 17.84
CA ARG A 30 10.87 8.15 16.97
C ARG A 30 10.06 7.04 17.67
N GLN A 31 10.27 6.88 18.97
CA GLN A 31 9.56 5.89 19.79
C GLN A 31 8.07 6.20 19.88
N ARG A 32 7.72 7.47 20.15
CA ARG A 32 6.31 7.92 20.18
C ARG A 32 5.64 7.76 18.83
N GLN A 33 6.36 8.03 17.74
CA GLN A 33 5.85 7.80 16.38
C GLN A 33 5.50 6.32 16.15
N ALA A 34 6.39 5.39 16.53
CA ALA A 34 6.16 3.96 16.38
C ALA A 34 4.96 3.48 17.22
N GLU A 35 4.84 3.94 18.46
CA GLU A 35 3.71 3.60 19.35
C GLU A 35 2.37 4.04 18.77
N VAL A 36 2.29 5.28 18.28
CA VAL A 36 1.06 5.82 17.68
C VAL A 36 0.73 5.08 16.39
N GLN A 37 1.72 4.82 15.54
CA GLN A 37 1.50 4.10 14.29
C GLN A 37 0.99 2.68 14.57
N ALA A 38 1.55 2.01 15.58
CA ALA A 38 1.08 0.70 16.02
C ALA A 38 -0.36 0.76 16.58
N ALA A 39 -0.68 1.77 17.39
CA ALA A 39 -2.04 1.96 17.93
C ALA A 39 -3.06 2.26 16.82
N HIS A 40 -2.69 3.10 15.86
CA HIS A 40 -3.51 3.42 14.69
C HIS A 40 -3.78 2.18 13.84
N THR A 41 -2.76 1.37 13.60
CA THR A 41 -2.86 0.11 12.86
C THR A 41 -3.83 -0.87 13.56
N ARG A 42 -3.71 -1.03 14.89
CA ARG A 42 -4.65 -1.82 15.69
C ARG A 42 -6.09 -1.31 15.58
N LYS A 43 -6.30 0.01 15.61
CA LYS A 43 -7.63 0.63 15.45
C LYS A 43 -8.23 0.32 14.08
N ILE A 44 -7.45 0.47 13.01
CA ILE A 44 -7.89 0.14 11.64
C ILE A 44 -8.24 -1.35 11.55
N MET A 45 -7.38 -2.24 12.05
CA MET A 45 -7.65 -3.68 12.04
C MET A 45 -8.94 -4.05 12.79
N ARG A 46 -9.17 -3.46 13.97
CA ARG A 46 -10.42 -3.67 14.72
C ARG A 46 -11.65 -3.16 13.97
N LYS A 47 -11.59 -1.96 13.37
CA LYS A 47 -12.69 -1.42 12.55
C LYS A 47 -13.01 -2.34 11.37
N ARG A 48 -11.97 -2.81 10.67
CA ARG A 48 -12.12 -3.77 9.56
C ARG A 48 -12.80 -5.06 10.01
N ARG A 49 -12.45 -5.60 11.19
CA ARG A 49 -13.08 -6.80 11.78
C ARG A 49 -14.54 -6.58 12.22
N ARG A 50 -14.93 -5.37 12.63
CA ARG A 50 -16.30 -5.06 13.09
C ARG A 50 -17.28 -4.71 11.97
N SER A 51 -16.79 -4.23 10.84
CA SER A 51 -17.64 -3.79 9.71
C SER A 51 -18.25 -4.93 8.88
N VAL A 52 -18.09 -6.18 9.29
CA VAL A 52 -18.45 -7.35 8.47
C VAL A 52 -19.52 -8.18 9.17
N GLY A 53 -20.70 -8.27 8.55
CA GLY A 53 -21.71 -9.27 8.90
C GLY A 53 -21.20 -10.70 8.63
N LYS A 54 -22.05 -11.71 8.90
CA LYS A 54 -21.73 -13.15 8.90
C LYS A 54 -21.06 -13.72 7.62
N SER A 55 -20.99 -12.98 6.51
CA SER A 55 -20.51 -13.50 5.21
C SER A 55 -18.99 -13.53 5.02
N ASN A 56 -18.18 -13.07 5.99
CA ASN A 56 -16.73 -12.94 5.82
C ASN A 56 -15.95 -13.94 6.69
N LYS A 57 -16.00 -15.21 6.27
CA LYS A 57 -15.44 -16.39 6.96
C LYS A 57 -13.92 -16.35 7.21
N LEU A 58 -13.17 -15.50 6.50
CA LEU A 58 -11.69 -15.45 6.53
C LEU A 58 -11.11 -14.24 7.28
N GLY A 59 -11.93 -13.48 8.02
CA GLY A 59 -11.44 -12.51 9.01
C GLY A 59 -10.89 -11.17 8.49
N CYS A 60 -10.78 -10.96 7.17
CA CYS A 60 -10.62 -9.64 6.55
C CYS A 60 -11.12 -9.60 5.10
N ARG A 61 -11.68 -8.46 4.65
CA ARG A 61 -12.03 -8.21 3.25
C ARG A 61 -10.84 -7.54 2.56
N PHE A 62 -10.34 -8.10 1.47
CA PHE A 62 -9.45 -7.37 0.56
C PHE A 62 -10.24 -6.22 -0.06
N THR A 63 -10.01 -5.00 0.43
CA THR A 63 -10.61 -3.80 -0.15
C THR A 63 -9.88 -3.42 -1.43
N ALA A 64 -10.55 -2.66 -2.30
CA ALA A 64 -9.92 -2.10 -3.49
C ALA A 64 -8.63 -1.33 -3.10
N GLU A 65 -8.65 -0.52 -2.03
CA GLU A 65 -7.45 0.17 -1.52
C GLU A 65 -6.28 -0.77 -1.20
N MET A 66 -6.54 -1.92 -0.56
CA MET A 66 -5.48 -2.88 -0.24
C MET A 66 -4.92 -3.55 -1.50
N ARG A 67 -5.80 -3.89 -2.44
CA ARG A 67 -5.41 -4.50 -3.72
C ARG A 67 -4.55 -3.55 -4.54
N VAL A 68 -4.99 -2.30 -4.69
CA VAL A 68 -4.23 -1.28 -5.42
C VAL A 68 -2.89 -0.98 -4.73
N ALA A 69 -2.87 -0.90 -3.39
CA ALA A 69 -1.61 -0.73 -2.66
C ALA A 69 -0.60 -1.84 -2.96
N LEU A 70 -1.06 -3.10 -2.95
CA LEU A 70 -0.22 -4.24 -3.29
C LEU A 70 0.28 -4.20 -4.74
N ILE A 71 -0.58 -3.84 -5.70
CA ILE A 71 -0.21 -3.71 -7.12
C ILE A 71 0.87 -2.62 -7.29
N CYS A 72 0.69 -1.47 -6.63
CA CYS A 72 1.66 -0.38 -6.66
C CYS A 72 3.02 -0.81 -6.08
N ASP A 73 3.03 -1.52 -4.95
CA ASP A 73 4.27 -2.02 -4.33
C ASP A 73 4.98 -3.04 -5.24
N MET A 74 4.24 -3.98 -5.83
CA MET A 74 4.78 -4.95 -6.79
C MET A 74 5.40 -4.26 -8.01
N ASN A 75 4.71 -3.25 -8.57
CA ASN A 75 5.21 -2.48 -9.71
C ASN A 75 6.48 -1.69 -9.36
N PHE A 76 6.56 -1.14 -8.15
CA PHE A 76 7.74 -0.45 -7.66
C PHE A 76 8.95 -1.39 -7.53
N TRP A 77 8.77 -2.58 -6.95
CA TRP A 77 9.82 -3.59 -6.89
C TRP A 77 10.28 -4.04 -8.27
N ALA A 78 9.33 -4.26 -9.19
CA ALA A 78 9.66 -4.62 -10.56
C ALA A 78 10.46 -3.51 -11.28
N LEU A 79 10.14 -2.24 -11.02
CA LEU A 79 10.91 -1.09 -11.53
C LEU A 79 12.34 -1.11 -11.01
N ILE A 80 12.54 -1.31 -9.71
CA ILE A 80 13.88 -1.40 -9.10
C ILE A 80 14.67 -2.55 -9.74
N CYS A 81 14.07 -3.74 -9.86
CA CYS A 81 14.74 -4.89 -10.46
C CYS A 81 15.19 -4.61 -11.90
N ARG A 82 14.36 -3.95 -12.71
CA ARG A 82 14.73 -3.54 -14.08
C ARG A 82 15.86 -2.51 -14.09
N SER A 83 15.78 -1.49 -13.21
CA SER A 83 16.83 -0.47 -13.07
C SER A 83 18.18 -1.09 -12.70
N ASN A 84 18.19 -1.99 -11.71
CA ASN A 84 19.41 -2.66 -11.25
C ASN A 84 20.02 -3.51 -12.37
N ARG A 85 19.20 -4.23 -13.14
CA ARG A 85 19.66 -5.02 -14.29
C ARG A 85 20.32 -4.13 -15.35
N ASN A 86 19.72 -2.98 -15.67
CA ASN A 86 20.27 -2.05 -16.65
C ASN A 86 21.58 -1.42 -16.17
N GLN A 87 21.71 -1.11 -14.88
CA GLN A 87 22.97 -0.59 -14.32
C GLN A 87 24.10 -1.62 -14.37
N VAL A 88 23.82 -2.89 -14.13
CA VAL A 88 24.82 -3.97 -14.25
C VAL A 88 25.25 -4.10 -15.71
N ALA A 89 24.30 -4.20 -16.65
CA ALA A 89 24.60 -4.31 -18.08
C ALA A 89 25.44 -3.12 -18.61
N ASN A 90 25.19 -1.90 -18.12
CA ASN A 90 25.98 -0.73 -18.50
C ASN A 90 27.39 -0.74 -17.90
N LYS A 91 27.59 -1.29 -16.70
CA LYS A 91 28.92 -1.44 -16.09
C LYS A 91 29.77 -2.47 -16.83
N ASP A 92 29.17 -3.53 -17.33
CA ASP A 92 29.86 -4.55 -18.12
C ASP A 92 30.28 -4.02 -19.52
N GLY A 93 29.64 -2.94 -20.00
CA GLY A 93 29.96 -2.28 -21.27
C GLY A 93 31.03 -1.18 -21.20
N GLU A 94 31.39 -0.69 -20.00
CA GLU A 94 32.46 0.31 -19.78
C GLU A 94 33.84 -0.32 -19.52
N ALA A 95 33.92 -1.66 -19.45
CA ALA A 95 35.16 -2.40 -19.17
C ALA A 95 35.97 -2.76 -20.43
N VAL A 96 35.85 -2.00 -21.52
CA VAL A 96 36.63 -2.16 -22.78
C VAL A 96 37.39 -0.89 -23.11
#